data_AF-A0A444ZZX2-F1
#
_entry.id   AF-A0A444ZZX2-F1
#
_cell.length_a   1.000
_cell.length_b   1.000
_cell.length_c   1.000
_cell.angle_alpha   90.00
_cell.angle_beta   90.00
_cell.angle_gamma   90.00
#
_symmetry.space_group_name_H-M   'P 1'
#
loop_
_entity.id
_entity.type
_entity.pdbx_description
1 polymer ?
#
loop_
_entity_poly.entity_id
_entity_poly.type
_entity_poly.pdbx_seq_one_letter_code
_entity_poly.pdbx_strand_id
1 'polypeptide(L)'
;MRPGDIVTSSNGKTIEVNNTDTEGRLTLADALVYACNQGVEKIVDLATLTGACVVALGPSIVGIFTPSDELAKEVVEASEVSGEKLWRMPLEDSYWESIKSGVADMVNTGGRQGGAITAAPFLKQSMFWGF
;
A
#
# COMPACT_ATOMS: atom_id res chain seq x y z
N MET A 1 15.78 13.34 3.55
CA MET A 1 15.80 11.90 3.29
C MET A 1 16.68 11.65 2.07
N ARG A 2 17.56 10.67 2.13
CA ARG A 2 18.49 10.27 1.06
C ARG A 2 18.32 8.77 0.79
N PRO A 3 18.64 8.29 -0.41
CA PRO A 3 18.74 6.85 -0.66
C PRO A 3 19.69 6.18 0.34
N GLY A 4 19.27 5.07 0.92
CA GLY A 4 19.97 4.32 1.98
C GLY A 4 19.71 4.79 3.41
N ASP A 5 18.99 5.92 3.62
CA ASP A 5 18.55 6.27 4.97
C ASP A 5 17.59 5.19 5.50
N ILE A 6 17.75 4.79 6.76
CA ILE A 6 16.81 3.92 7.47
C ILE A 6 15.94 4.80 8.36
N VAL A 7 14.63 4.77 8.13
CA VAL A 7 13.63 5.49 8.93
C VAL A 7 12.85 4.51 9.80
N THR A 8 12.36 4.98 10.94
CA THR A 8 11.50 4.18 11.83
C THR A 8 10.08 4.73 11.76
N SER A 9 9.13 3.89 11.36
CA SER A 9 7.70 4.24 11.39
C SER A 9 7.16 4.22 12.82
N SER A 10 6.02 4.87 13.02
CA SER A 10 5.33 5.02 14.31
C SER A 10 4.92 3.70 14.97
N ASN A 11 4.84 2.59 14.21
CA ASN A 11 4.66 1.24 14.74
C ASN A 11 5.97 0.49 15.06
N GLY A 12 7.11 1.18 15.02
CA GLY A 12 8.44 0.65 15.36
C GLY A 12 9.16 -0.09 14.25
N LYS A 13 8.56 -0.25 13.07
CA LYS A 13 9.23 -0.92 11.93
C LYS A 13 10.26 -0.01 11.28
N THR A 14 11.33 -0.62 10.80
CA THR A 14 12.43 0.06 10.12
C THR A 14 12.32 -0.10 8.60
N ILE A 15 12.47 1.00 7.88
CA ILE A 15 12.32 1.05 6.43
C ILE A 15 13.59 1.63 5.83
N GLU A 16 14.28 0.85 5.00
CA GLU A 16 15.38 1.32 4.16
C GLU A 16 14.81 2.05 2.95
N VAL A 17 15.17 3.32 2.79
CA VAL A 17 14.73 4.15 1.67
C VAL A 17 15.63 3.88 0.47
N ASN A 18 15.32 2.89 -0.36
CA ASN A 18 16.08 2.59 -1.57
C ASN A 18 15.69 3.47 -2.77
N ASN A 19 14.54 4.16 -2.72
CA ASN A 19 14.16 5.17 -3.71
C ASN A 19 13.38 6.33 -3.08
N THR A 20 13.90 7.55 -3.16
CA THR A 20 13.27 8.74 -2.61
C THR A 20 12.04 9.23 -3.37
N ASP A 21 11.84 8.84 -4.64
CA ASP A 21 10.63 9.17 -5.42
C ASP A 21 9.41 8.30 -5.05
N THR A 22 9.59 7.41 -4.07
CA THR A 22 8.54 6.57 -3.51
C THR A 22 8.30 6.91 -2.04
N GLU A 23 8.38 8.19 -1.68
CA GLU A 23 8.18 8.68 -0.32
C GLU A 23 6.71 8.71 0.11
N GLY A 24 5.76 8.85 -0.83
CA GLY A 24 4.33 8.98 -0.52
C GLY A 24 3.79 7.83 0.35
N ARG A 25 4.28 6.60 0.14
CA ARG A 25 3.92 5.43 0.98
C ARG A 25 4.48 5.51 2.39
N LEU A 26 5.60 6.20 2.62
CA LEU A 26 6.18 6.38 3.96
C LEU A 26 5.24 7.24 4.82
N THR A 27 4.72 8.33 4.25
CA THR A 27 3.72 9.16 4.92
C THR A 27 2.43 8.39 5.17
N LEU A 28 1.97 7.60 4.19
CA LEU A 28 0.78 6.76 4.36
C LEU A 28 0.95 5.70 5.44
N ALA A 29 2.16 5.13 5.61
CA ALA A 29 2.42 4.15 6.64
C ALA A 29 2.10 4.71 8.04
N ASP A 30 2.61 5.89 8.38
CA ASP A 30 2.31 6.53 9.66
C ASP A 30 0.85 6.99 9.77
N ALA A 31 0.24 7.45 8.66
CA ALA A 31 -1.18 7.78 8.65
C ALA A 31 -2.07 6.57 8.92
N LEU A 32 -1.72 5.40 8.37
CA LEU A 32 -2.43 4.14 8.61
C LEU A 32 -2.27 3.66 10.06
N VAL A 33 -1.06 3.72 10.61
CA VAL A 33 -0.83 3.43 12.04
C VAL A 33 -1.68 4.34 12.92
N TYR A 34 -1.68 5.65 12.63
CA TYR A 34 -2.50 6.62 13.35
C TYR A 34 -4.00 6.29 13.26
N ALA A 35 -4.50 5.96 12.06
CA ALA A 35 -5.90 5.60 11.83
C ALA A 35 -6.29 4.33 12.60
N CYS A 36 -5.45 3.29 12.57
CA CYS A 36 -5.65 2.08 13.39
C CYS A 36 -5.77 2.40 14.88
N ASN A 37 -4.94 3.32 15.38
CA ASN A 37 -4.97 3.75 16.79
C ASN A 37 -6.25 4.51 17.19
N GLN A 38 -7.07 4.95 16.21
CA GLN A 38 -8.38 5.55 16.50
C GLN A 38 -9.47 4.50 16.76
N GLY A 39 -9.19 3.20 16.61
CA GLY A 39 -10.18 2.13 16.83
C GLY A 39 -11.28 2.08 15.77
N VAL A 40 -10.96 2.46 14.53
CA VAL A 40 -11.90 2.38 13.39
C VAL A 40 -12.11 0.94 12.93
N GLU A 41 -13.31 0.64 12.43
CA GLU A 41 -13.65 -0.70 11.93
C GLU A 41 -13.04 -0.98 10.55
N LYS A 42 -13.04 0.01 9.65
CA LYS A 42 -12.59 -0.10 8.26
C LYS A 42 -11.75 1.12 7.89
N ILE A 43 -10.69 0.89 7.12
CA ILE A 43 -9.81 1.95 6.61
C ILE A 43 -9.78 1.82 5.08
N VAL A 44 -9.96 2.95 4.41
CA VAL A 44 -9.76 3.10 2.96
C VAL A 44 -8.77 4.23 2.75
N ASP A 45 -7.60 3.93 2.20
CA ASP A 45 -6.65 4.93 1.73
C ASP A 45 -6.81 5.18 0.22
N LEU A 46 -6.66 6.44 -0.19
CA LEU A 46 -6.68 6.85 -1.59
C LEU A 46 -5.37 7.55 -1.91
N ALA A 47 -4.60 6.99 -2.84
CA ALA A 47 -3.27 7.49 -3.15
C ALA A 47 -2.92 7.36 -4.64
N THR A 48 -2.31 8.41 -5.20
CA THR A 48 -1.63 8.37 -6.50
C THR A 48 -0.28 7.69 -6.37
N LEU A 49 -0.29 6.41 -5.99
CA LEU A 49 0.85 5.74 -5.36
C LEU A 49 1.89 5.21 -6.34
N THR A 50 1.47 4.76 -7.53
CA THR A 50 2.36 4.10 -8.48
C THR A 50 2.02 4.44 -9.93
N GLY A 51 3.05 4.71 -10.74
CA GLY A 51 2.90 4.71 -12.19
C GLY A 51 2.56 3.32 -12.74
N ALA A 52 2.91 2.25 -12.02
CA ALA A 52 2.59 0.88 -12.41
C ALA A 52 1.08 0.62 -12.49
N CYS A 53 0.27 1.24 -11.62
CA CYS A 53 -1.19 1.14 -11.69
C CYS A 53 -1.74 1.77 -12.97
N VAL A 54 -1.19 2.91 -13.40
CA VAL A 54 -1.54 3.56 -14.66
C VAL A 54 -1.17 2.68 -15.86
N VAL A 55 -0.01 2.01 -15.83
CA VAL A 55 0.38 1.07 -16.89
C VAL A 55 -0.56 -0.13 -16.97
N ALA A 56 -1.05 -0.62 -15.82
CA ALA A 56 -1.93 -1.80 -15.77
C ALA A 56 -3.38 -1.50 -16.14
N LEU A 57 -3.94 -0.39 -15.65
CA LEU A 57 -5.38 -0.09 -15.70
C LEU A 57 -5.73 1.15 -16.53
N GLY A 58 -4.72 1.85 -17.05
CA GLY A 58 -4.90 3.11 -17.77
C GLY A 58 -5.22 4.29 -16.87
N PRO A 59 -5.63 5.44 -17.45
CA PRO A 59 -5.81 6.69 -16.71
C PRO A 59 -7.20 6.82 -16.04
N SER A 60 -8.11 5.86 -16.25
CA SER A 60 -9.53 6.03 -15.91
C SER A 60 -10.11 4.91 -15.04
N ILE A 61 -9.30 3.96 -14.58
CA ILE A 61 -9.74 2.86 -13.72
C ILE A 61 -8.84 2.85 -12.48
N VAL A 62 -9.45 2.93 -11.30
CA VAL A 62 -8.75 2.87 -10.02
C VAL A 62 -8.43 1.41 -9.68
N GLY A 63 -7.18 1.13 -9.30
CA GLY A 63 -6.81 -0.17 -8.73
C GLY A 63 -7.14 -0.23 -7.26
N ILE A 64 -7.97 -1.19 -6.84
CA ILE A 64 -8.26 -1.43 -5.42
C ILE A 64 -7.51 -2.67 -4.92
N PHE A 65 -6.99 -2.58 -3.71
CA PHE A 65 -6.22 -3.63 -3.04
C PHE A 65 -6.77 -3.82 -1.64
N THR A 66 -7.22 -5.03 -1.31
CA THR A 66 -7.72 -5.34 0.04
C THR A 66 -7.69 -6.85 0.27
N PRO A 67 -7.31 -7.31 1.47
CA PRO A 67 -7.40 -8.71 1.85
C PRO A 67 -8.81 -9.13 2.29
N SER A 68 -9.74 -8.20 2.49
CA SER A 68 -11.16 -8.51 2.80
C SER A 68 -11.99 -8.51 1.52
N ASP A 69 -12.65 -9.65 1.27
CA ASP A 69 -13.60 -9.80 0.16
C ASP A 69 -14.88 -9.00 0.41
N GLU A 70 -15.28 -8.86 1.67
CA GLU A 70 -16.44 -8.08 2.10
C GLU A 70 -16.23 -6.60 1.80
N LEU A 71 -15.09 -6.03 2.21
CA LEU A 71 -14.76 -4.64 1.93
C LEU A 71 -14.59 -4.39 0.42
N ALA A 72 -13.99 -5.35 -0.31
CA ALA A 72 -13.89 -5.23 -1.77
C ALA A 72 -15.28 -5.12 -2.41
N LYS A 73 -16.23 -5.96 -1.97
CA LYS A 73 -17.60 -5.95 -2.46
C LYS A 73 -18.31 -4.63 -2.14
N GLU A 74 -18.20 -4.14 -0.91
CA GLU A 74 -18.79 -2.85 -0.51
C GLU A 74 -18.29 -1.68 -1.37
N VAL A 75 -16.98 -1.63 -1.65
CA VAL A 75 -16.39 -0.59 -2.49
C VAL A 75 -16.83 -0.74 -3.95
N VAL A 76 -16.92 -1.96 -4.48
CA VAL A 76 -17.43 -2.21 -5.84
C VAL A 76 -18.89 -1.75 -5.96
N GLU A 77 -19.75 -2.13 -5.02
CA GLU A 77 -21.15 -1.70 -5.01
C GLU A 77 -21.28 -0.17 -4.94
N ALA A 78 -20.46 0.49 -4.11
CA ALA A 78 -20.42 1.95 -4.05
C ALA A 78 -20.02 2.59 -5.39
N SER A 79 -19.09 1.96 -6.12
CA SER A 79 -18.64 2.45 -7.43
C SER A 79 -19.69 2.34 -8.53
N GLU A 80 -20.56 1.32 -8.45
CA GLU A 80 -21.69 1.18 -9.37
C GLU A 80 -22.72 2.30 -9.16
N VAL A 81 -22.89 2.76 -7.93
CA VAL A 81 -23.77 3.89 -7.58
C VAL A 81 -23.15 5.22 -8.01
N SER A 82 -21.84 5.42 -7.79
CA SER A 82 -21.16 6.68 -8.14
C SER A 82 -20.85 6.80 -9.64
N GLY A 83 -20.79 5.68 -10.36
CA GLY A 83 -20.35 5.59 -11.75
C GLY A 83 -18.82 5.63 -11.92
N GLU A 84 -18.05 5.58 -10.83
CA GLU A 84 -16.59 5.52 -10.88
C GLU A 84 -16.11 4.12 -11.27
N LYS A 85 -15.06 4.05 -12.09
CA LYS A 85 -14.52 2.78 -12.56
C LYS A 85 -13.39 2.32 -11.65
N LEU A 86 -13.50 1.10 -11.16
CA LEU A 86 -12.47 0.45 -10.37
C LEU A 86 -12.23 -0.98 -10.82
N TRP A 87 -11.08 -1.53 -10.42
CA TRP A 87 -10.72 -2.90 -10.66
C TRP A 87 -9.96 -3.47 -9.47
N ARG A 88 -10.40 -4.63 -8.98
CA ARG A 88 -9.71 -5.31 -7.88
C ARG A 88 -8.43 -5.96 -8.39
N MET A 89 -7.32 -5.55 -7.81
CA MET A 89 -6.00 -6.11 -8.05
C MET A 89 -5.68 -7.18 -7.01
N PRO A 90 -4.90 -8.21 -7.36
CA PRO A 90 -4.53 -9.25 -6.41
C PRO A 90 -3.56 -8.73 -5.35
N LEU A 91 -3.62 -9.33 -4.15
CA LEU A 91 -2.58 -9.25 -3.14
C LEU A 91 -1.79 -10.56 -3.16
N GLU A 92 -0.60 -10.52 -3.74
CA GLU A 92 0.24 -11.70 -3.90
C GLU A 92 1.31 -11.74 -2.80
N ASP A 93 1.17 -12.66 -1.85
CA ASP A 93 2.07 -12.76 -0.70
C ASP A 93 3.51 -13.07 -1.10
N SER A 94 3.73 -13.83 -2.18
CA SER A 94 5.09 -14.11 -2.67
C SER A 94 5.86 -12.85 -3.09
N TYR A 95 5.17 -11.74 -3.36
CA TYR A 95 5.80 -10.47 -3.71
C TYR A 95 6.39 -9.75 -2.50
N TRP A 96 6.11 -10.21 -1.27
CA TRP A 96 6.78 -9.72 -0.06
C TRP A 96 8.29 -9.91 -0.11
N GLU A 97 8.78 -10.98 -0.74
CA GLU A 97 10.21 -11.23 -0.91
C GLU A 97 10.92 -10.09 -1.64
N SER A 98 10.23 -9.40 -2.57
CA SER A 98 10.80 -8.27 -3.32
C SER A 98 11.04 -7.01 -2.46
N ILE A 99 10.43 -6.92 -1.28
CA ILE A 99 10.50 -5.75 -0.40
C ILE A 99 11.24 -6.01 0.91
N LYS A 100 11.90 -7.17 1.07
CA LYS A 100 12.80 -7.40 2.19
C LYS A 100 14.07 -6.55 2.06
N SER A 101 14.54 -6.00 3.18
CA SER A 101 15.85 -5.36 3.28
C SER A 101 16.85 -6.29 3.95
N GLY A 102 18.14 -6.14 3.62
CA GLY A 102 19.23 -6.83 4.32
C GLY A 102 19.65 -6.15 5.62
N VAL A 103 19.19 -4.91 5.88
CA VAL A 103 19.63 -4.05 6.99
C VAL A 103 18.48 -3.40 7.78
N ALA A 104 17.25 -3.49 7.28
CA ALA A 104 16.01 -3.01 7.91
C ALA A 104 14.90 -4.07 7.77
N ASP A 105 13.71 -3.81 8.31
CA ASP A 105 12.57 -4.74 8.17
C ASP A 105 12.07 -4.83 6.72
N MET A 106 12.16 -3.74 5.95
CA MET A 106 11.78 -3.68 4.54
C MET A 106 12.47 -2.56 3.77
N VAL A 107 12.49 -2.66 2.45
CA VAL A 107 12.79 -1.53 1.54
C VAL A 107 11.51 -0.82 1.11
N ASN A 108 11.57 0.48 0.81
CA ASN A 108 10.37 1.22 0.41
C ASN A 108 9.90 0.90 -1.03
N THR A 109 10.73 0.35 -1.91
CA THR A 109 10.27 -0.15 -3.22
C THR A 109 10.86 -1.51 -3.61
N GLY A 110 10.02 -2.40 -4.15
CA GLY A 110 10.39 -3.74 -4.64
C GLY A 110 10.83 -3.78 -6.10
N GLY A 111 11.04 -2.63 -6.73
CA GLY A 111 11.43 -2.51 -8.13
C GLY A 111 10.26 -2.37 -9.10
N ARG A 112 10.54 -2.58 -10.39
CA ARG A 112 9.61 -2.21 -11.48
C ARG A 112 8.49 -3.22 -11.72
N GLN A 113 8.78 -4.52 -11.60
CA GLN A 113 7.81 -5.58 -11.88
C GLN A 113 6.82 -5.70 -10.72
N GLY A 114 5.53 -5.77 -11.03
CA GLY A 114 4.48 -5.85 -10.00
C GLY A 114 4.38 -4.62 -9.11
N GLY A 115 4.95 -3.46 -9.51
CA GLY A 115 5.07 -2.27 -8.65
C GLY A 115 3.76 -1.76 -8.04
N ALA A 116 2.62 -1.98 -8.71
CA ALA A 116 1.30 -1.67 -8.17
C ALA A 116 0.91 -2.61 -7.03
N ILE A 117 1.22 -3.91 -7.18
CA ILE A 117 0.92 -4.95 -6.20
C ILE A 117 1.88 -4.86 -5.02
N THR A 118 3.20 -4.70 -5.24
CA THR A 118 4.21 -4.66 -4.15
C THR A 118 4.05 -3.45 -3.21
N ALA A 119 3.37 -2.39 -3.65
CA ALA A 119 3.02 -1.26 -2.79
C ALA A 119 2.03 -1.66 -1.68
N ALA A 120 1.13 -2.61 -1.93
CA ALA A 120 0.12 -3.01 -0.97
C ALA A 120 0.69 -3.83 0.21
N PRO A 121 1.57 -4.84 0.02
CA PRO A 121 2.28 -5.49 1.10
C PRO A 121 3.08 -4.52 1.97
N PHE A 122 3.68 -3.47 1.40
CA PHE A 122 4.34 -2.40 2.16
C PHE A 122 3.35 -1.71 3.12
N LEU A 123 2.20 -1.25 2.61
CA LEU A 123 1.17 -0.60 3.43
C LEU A 123 0.54 -1.55 4.46
N LYS A 124 0.36 -2.82 4.11
CA LYS A 124 -0.16 -3.88 5.00
C LYS A 124 0.67 -4.00 6.28
N GLN A 125 1.97 -3.70 6.25
CA GLN A 125 2.84 -3.73 7.43
C GLN A 125 2.52 -2.64 8.46
N SER A 126 1.80 -1.60 8.05
CA SER A 126 1.39 -0.48 8.89
C SER A 126 0.09 -0.76 9.64
N MET A 127 -0.68 -1.74 9.17
CA MET A 127 -1.97 -2.10 9.76
C MET A 127 -1.78 -3.15 10.86
N PHE A 128 -2.41 -2.93 12.01
CA PHE A 128 -2.48 -3.93 13.07
C PHE A 128 -3.60 -4.93 12.76
N TRP A 129 -3.23 -6.13 12.33
CA TRP A 129 -4.15 -7.26 12.15
C TRP A 129 -4.32 -7.96 13.50
N GLY A 130 -5.16 -7.40 14.36
CA GLY A 130 -5.30 -7.88 15.73
C GLY A 130 -6.62 -7.54 16.36
N PHE A 131 -7.72 -7.98 15.73
CA PHE A 131 -9.00 -8.33 16.35
C PHE A 131 -9.66 -9.45 15.55
#